data_AF-A0A920ADB2-F1
#
_entry.id   AF-A0A920ADB2-F1
#
_cell.length_a   1.000
_cell.length_b   1.000
_cell.length_c   1.000
_cell.angle_alpha   90.00
_cell.angle_beta   90.00
_cell.angle_gamma   90.00
#
_symmetry.space_group_name_H-M   'P 1'
#
loop_
_entity.id
_entity.type
_entity.pdbx_description
1 polymer ?
#
loop_
_entity_poly.entity_id
_entity_poly.type
_entity_poly.pdbx_seq_one_letter_code
_entity_poly.pdbx_strand_id
1 'polypeptide(L)' 'MAVVGNRIGDIGYAVQNYAESHGFSVVRELVGHGLGSNLHESPEVPNYGKEEGALNYKKDWLSL' A
#
# COMPACT_ATOMS: atom_id res chain seq x y z
N MET A 1 2.91 -1.83 -7.56
CA MET A 1 3.79 -0.79 -8.15
C MET A 1 3.13 0.57 -8.02
N ALA A 2 3.90 1.64 -7.78
CA ALA A 2 3.39 3.01 -7.63
C ALA A 2 3.27 3.71 -8.99
N VAL A 3 2.10 3.56 -9.63
CA VAL A 3 1.79 4.15 -10.94
C VAL A 3 0.43 4.83 -10.84
N VAL A 4 0.28 6.01 -11.46
CA VAL A 4 -0.98 6.74 -11.48
C VAL A 4 -2.08 5.87 -12.12
N GLY A 5 -3.18 5.68 -11.40
CA GLY A 5 -4.31 4.86 -11.82
C GLY A 5 -4.34 3.45 -11.21
N ASN A 6 -3.24 3.01 -10.59
CA ASN A 6 -3.20 1.74 -9.84
C ASN A 6 -3.81 1.90 -8.44
N ARG A 7 -4.02 0.77 -7.76
CA ARG A 7 -4.55 0.71 -6.40
C ARG A 7 -3.43 0.61 -5.37
N ILE A 8 -3.64 1.15 -4.17
CA ILE A 8 -2.69 1.02 -3.04
C ILE A 8 -2.48 -0.46 -2.70
N GLY A 9 -3.53 -1.27 -2.80
CA GLY A 9 -3.45 -2.72 -2.60
C GLY A 9 -2.45 -3.42 -3.55
N ASP A 10 -2.22 -2.87 -4.74
CA ASP A 10 -1.26 -3.42 -5.71
C ASP A 10 0.21 -3.24 -5.26
N ILE A 11 0.46 -2.33 -4.30
CA ILE A 11 1.77 -2.19 -3.65
C ILE A 11 1.96 -3.33 -2.65
N GLY A 12 0.98 -3.51 -1.74
CA GLY A 12 1.02 -4.57 -0.75
C GLY A 12 1.06 -5.96 -1.35
N TYR A 13 0.29 -6.23 -2.41
CA TYR A 13 0.34 -7.49 -3.13
C TYR A 13 1.74 -7.76 -3.72
N ALA A 14 2.37 -6.76 -4.34
CA ALA A 14 3.70 -6.92 -4.93
C ALA A 14 4.78 -7.22 -3.87
N VAL A 15 4.74 -6.50 -2.74
CA VAL A 15 5.66 -6.73 -1.61
C VAL A 15 5.48 -8.13 -1.03
N GLN A 16 4.22 -8.52 -0.75
CA GLN A 16 3.90 -9.82 -0.18
C GLN A 16 4.36 -10.97 -1.08
N ASN A 17 4.03 -10.95 -2.38
CA ASN A 17 4.43 -12.02 -3.30
C ASN A 17 5.95 -12.16 -3.38
N TYR A 18 6.67 -11.03 -3.40
CA TYR A 18 8.13 -11.07 -3.42
C TYR A 18 8.69 -11.66 -2.12
N ALA A 19 8.26 -11.18 -0.96
CA ALA A 19 8.78 -11.65 0.32
C ALA A 19 8.45 -13.13 0.57
N GLU A 20 7.19 -13.53 0.37
CA GLU A 20 6.72 -14.89 0.62
C GLU A 20 7.34 -15.90 -0.36
N SER A 21 7.59 -15.53 -1.62
CA SER A 21 8.30 -16.39 -2.58
C SER A 21 9.77 -16.65 -2.22
N HIS A 22 10.35 -15.85 -1.32
CA HIS A 22 11.70 -16.03 -0.80
C HIS A 22 11.73 -16.61 0.63
N GLY A 23 10.59 -17.08 1.14
CA GLY A 23 10.50 -17.72 2.46
C GLY A 23 10.47 -16.74 3.64
N PHE A 24 10.24 -15.44 3.39
CA PHE A 24 10.03 -14.45 4.44
C PHE A 24 8.53 -14.24 4.72
N SER A 25 8.22 -13.57 5.84
CA SER A 25 6.86 -13.15 6.18
C SER A 25 6.72 -11.62 6.15
N VAL A 26 5.50 -11.14 5.93
CA VAL A 26 5.16 -9.72 5.99
C VAL A 26 4.51 -9.39 7.34
N VAL A 27 5.04 -8.38 8.03
CA VAL A 27 4.45 -7.82 9.27
C VAL A 27 3.12 -7.15 8.95
N ARG A 28 2.10 -7.40 9.75
CA ARG A 28 0.72 -6.94 9.48
C ARG A 28 0.27 -5.80 10.38
N GLU A 29 0.97 -5.61 11.49
CA GLU A 29 0.69 -4.64 12.54
C GLU A 29 1.26 -3.25 12.21
N LEU A 30 2.14 -3.15 11.21
CA LEU A 30 2.75 -1.89 10.77
C LEU A 30 2.43 -1.63 9.30
N VAL A 31 2.03 -0.40 9.00
CA VAL A 31 1.70 0.08 7.66
C VAL A 31 2.51 1.33 7.33
N GLY A 32 2.70 1.59 6.04
CA GLY A 32 3.09 2.92 5.58
C GLY A 32 1.92 3.89 5.72
N HIS A 33 2.19 5.18 5.56
CA HIS A 33 1.20 6.25 5.63
C HIS A 33 1.56 7.34 4.62
N GLY A 34 0.63 8.27 4.38
CA GLY A 34 0.91 9.49 3.64
C GLY A 34 1.78 10.46 4.43
N LEU A 35 2.56 11.28 3.75
CA LEU A 35 3.43 12.28 4.35
C LEU A 35 3.23 13.62 3.63
N GLY A 36 3.08 14.69 4.40
CA GLY A 36 2.81 16.03 3.92
C GLY A 36 3.21 17.08 4.95
N SER A 37 2.23 17.79 5.49
CA SER A 37 2.47 18.79 6.53
C SER A 37 2.63 18.16 7.92
N ASN A 38 2.01 17.01 8.12
CA ASN A 38 2.11 16.19 9.33
C ASN A 38 2.95 14.95 9.05
N LEU A 39 3.56 14.41 10.11
CA LEU A 39 4.42 13.24 10.03
C LEU A 39 3.65 12.02 9.48
N HIS A 40 2.42 11.81 9.95
CA HIS A 40 1.53 10.75 9.45
C HIS A 40 0.22 11.37 8.95
N GLU A 41 -0.10 11.11 7.68
CA GLU A 41 -1.35 11.51 7.04
C GLU A 41 -1.97 10.29 6.33
N SER A 42 -3.26 10.36 6.03
CA SER A 42 -3.88 9.37 5.15
C SER A 42 -3.23 9.38 3.76
N PRO A 43 -3.33 8.28 3.01
CA PRO A 43 -3.88 6.98 3.37
C PRO A 43 -2.85 6.05 4.01
N GLU A 44 -3.33 5.03 4.71
CA GLU A 44 -2.52 3.89 5.10
C GLU A 44 -2.13 3.03 3.88
N VAL A 45 -0.91 2.51 3.91
CA VAL A 45 -0.31 1.70 2.83
C VAL A 45 0.20 0.39 3.41
N PRO A 46 -0.63 -0.67 3.47
CA PRO A 46 -0.20 -1.98 3.94
C PRO A 46 0.81 -2.64 2.99
N ASN A 47 1.73 -3.43 3.55
CA ASN A 47 2.70 -4.24 2.79
C ASN A 47 2.16 -5.60 2.35
N TYR A 48 0.86 -5.83 2.49
CA TYR A 48 0.15 -7.04 2.12
C TYR A 48 -1.14 -6.68 1.40
N GLY A 49 -1.67 -7.59 0.60
CA GLY A 49 -2.87 -7.29 -0.17
C GLY A 49 -3.25 -8.37 -1.17
N LYS A 50 -4.41 -8.17 -1.80
CA LYS A 50 -4.83 -8.93 -2.97
C LYS A 50 -4.58 -8.10 -4.21
N GLU A 51 -4.21 -8.76 -5.30
CA GLU A 51 -4.30 -8.17 -6.63
C GLU A 51 -5.73 -7.64 -6.79
N GLU A 52 -5.88 -6.36 -7.14
CA GLU A 52 -7.16 -5.63 -7.21
C GLU A 52 -7.79 -5.14 -5.88
N GLY A 53 -7.06 -5.18 -4.76
CA GLY A 53 -7.52 -4.72 -3.43
C GLY A 53 -7.97 -3.25 -3.34
N ALA A 54 -9.00 -3.00 -2.52
CA ALA A 54 -10.02 -1.96 -2.57
C ALA A 54 -9.65 -0.45 -2.43
N LEU A 55 -8.39 -0.04 -2.55
CA LEU A 55 -7.98 1.36 -2.34
C LEU A 55 -7.42 1.98 -3.61
N ASN A 56 -8.07 3.02 -4.13
CA ASN A 56 -7.77 3.57 -5.44
C ASN A 56 -6.88 4.81 -5.28
N TYR A 57 -5.62 4.74 -5.73
CA TYR A 57 -4.60 5.76 -5.45
C TYR A 57 -5.03 7.17 -5.86
N LYS A 58 -5.80 7.28 -6.96
CA LYS A 58 -6.31 8.55 -7.48
C LYS A 58 -7.44 9.17 -6.66
N LYS A 59 -8.22 8.37 -5.92
CA LYS A 59 -9.33 8.85 -5.10
C LYS A 59 -8.87 9.18 -3.69
N ASP A 60 -7.92 8.44 -3.14
CA ASP A 60 -7.57 8.55 -1.72
C ASP A 60 -6.55 9.65 -1.40
N TRP A 61 -5.68 10.03 -2.36
CA TRP A 61 -4.67 11.10 -2.17
C TRP A 61 -5.06 12.47 -2.74
N LEU A 62 -5.95 12.53 -3.76
CA LEU A 62 -6.41 13.78 -4.39
C LEU A 62 -7.77 14.25 -3.86
N SER A 63 -8.32 13.59 -2.84
CA SER A 63 -9.56 14.01 -2.16
C SER A 63 -9.32 14.64 -0.77
N LEU A 64 -8.06 14.85 -0.41
CA LEU A 64 -7.60 15.75 0.67
C LEU A 64 -7.14 17.08 0.05
#